data_AF-A0A6V7Y6J9-F1
#
_entry.id   AF-A0A6V7Y6J9-F1
#
_cell.length_a   1.000
_cell.length_b   1.000
_cell.length_c   1.000
_cell.angle_alpha   90.00
_cell.angle_beta   90.00
_cell.angle_gamma   90.00
#
_symmetry.space_group_name_H-M   'P 1'
#
loop_
_entity.id
_entity.type
_entity.pdbx_description
1 polymer ?
#
loop_
_entity_poly.entity_id
_entity_poly.type
_entity_poly.pdbx_seq_one_letter_code
_entity_poly.pdbx_strand_id
1 'polypeptide(L)'
;MHNGPWEKHTWKTVGYRLDGLWQRSPPQRPLAIEYMGCYFHGCPRCFPRRDQRLAAGRTAEELYERTQQRLWELEHQHGFELHVIWGHEMMEKLKNNAKLRRLWNEIDCVRPLDPGKIV
;
A
#
# COMPACT_ATOMS: atom_id res chain seq x y z
N MET A 1 -38.40 13.26 -8.03
CA MET A 1 -37.43 13.52 -6.95
C MET A 1 -36.16 12.75 -7.30
N HIS A 2 -35.22 13.42 -7.98
CA HIS A 2 -33.98 12.82 -8.47
C HIS A 2 -32.85 13.15 -7.49
N ASN A 3 -32.36 12.15 -6.77
CA ASN A 3 -31.07 12.23 -6.08
C ASN A 3 -30.12 11.30 -6.84
N GLY A 4 -29.31 11.87 -7.74
CA GLY A 4 -28.33 11.13 -8.54
C GLY A 4 -26.96 11.00 -7.86
N PRO A 5 -26.08 10.14 -8.41
CA PRO A 5 -24.96 9.52 -7.68
C PRO A 5 -23.65 10.31 -7.83
N TRP A 6 -23.53 11.45 -7.15
CA TRP A 6 -22.30 12.25 -7.16
C TRP A 6 -21.77 12.56 -5.75
N GLU A 7 -21.85 11.57 -4.85
CA GLU A 7 -21.06 11.56 -3.63
C GLU A 7 -19.59 11.29 -3.95
N LYS A 8 -18.85 12.39 -4.16
CA LYS A 8 -17.42 12.60 -3.96
C LYS A 8 -16.60 11.33 -3.60
N HIS A 9 -16.14 10.59 -4.60
CA HIS A 9 -15.14 9.53 -4.41
C HIS A 9 -13.74 10.13 -4.25
N THR A 10 -13.48 10.71 -3.09
CA THR A 10 -12.13 10.65 -2.55
C THR A 10 -11.94 9.23 -2.03
N TRP A 11 -11.01 8.42 -2.57
CA TRP A 11 -10.72 7.09 -1.99
C TRP A 11 -9.93 7.23 -0.66
N LYS A 12 -10.44 8.06 0.26
CA LYS A 12 -10.36 7.85 1.70
C LYS A 12 -11.52 6.92 2.07
N THR A 13 -11.53 5.68 1.59
CA THR A 13 -12.66 4.79 1.87
C THR A 13 -12.70 4.37 3.34
N VAL A 14 -11.64 4.62 4.11
CA VAL A 14 -11.52 4.08 5.46
C VAL A 14 -10.56 4.83 6.39
N GLY A 15 -10.26 6.10 6.13
CA GLY A 15 -9.22 6.82 6.89
C GLY A 15 -7.78 6.38 6.56
N TYR A 16 -7.59 5.33 5.76
CA TYR A 16 -6.30 4.94 5.18
C TYR A 16 -6.08 5.52 3.78
N ARG A 17 -4.83 5.94 3.52
CA ARG A 17 -4.32 6.15 2.15
C ARG A 17 -3.68 4.85 1.69
N LEU A 18 -4.16 4.30 0.57
CA LEU A 18 -3.61 3.10 -0.05
C LEU A 18 -2.57 3.50 -1.12
N ASP A 19 -1.58 2.64 -1.38
CA ASP A 19 -0.62 2.87 -2.47
C ASP A 19 -1.25 2.59 -3.85
N GLY A 20 -2.18 1.63 -3.91
CA GLY A 20 -3.01 1.36 -5.07
C GLY A 20 -4.34 0.74 -4.71
N LEU A 21 -5.37 1.02 -5.51
CA LEU A 21 -6.69 0.45 -5.38
C LEU A 21 -7.18 0.01 -6.75
N TRP A 22 -7.52 -1.28 -6.88
CA TRP A 22 -8.22 -1.79 -8.05
C TRP A 22 -9.64 -2.19 -7.66
N GLN A 23 -10.60 -1.40 -8.14
CA GLN A 23 -12.01 -1.72 -8.00
C GLN A 23 -12.39 -2.86 -8.93
N ARG A 24 -13.00 -3.90 -8.37
CA ARG A 24 -13.46 -5.08 -9.10
C ARG A 24 -14.97 -5.19 -8.96
N SER A 25 -15.62 -5.78 -9.95
CA SER A 25 -17.05 -6.01 -9.91
C SER A 25 -17.38 -7.16 -8.94
N PRO A 26 -18.54 -7.14 -8.28
CA PRO A 26 -19.00 -8.29 -7.50
C PRO A 26 -19.06 -9.57 -8.37
N PRO A 27 -18.77 -10.76 -7.80
CA PRO A 27 -18.55 -11.04 -6.38
C PRO A 27 -17.10 -10.80 -5.89
N GLN A 28 -16.21 -10.24 -6.71
CA GLN A 28 -14.83 -10.01 -6.28
C GLN A 28 -14.75 -8.83 -5.30
N ARG A 29 -13.98 -9.01 -4.21
CA ARG A 29 -13.61 -7.92 -3.29
C ARG A 29 -12.80 -6.86 -4.04
N PRO A 30 -12.78 -5.58 -3.65
CA PRO A 30 -11.75 -4.66 -4.15
C PRO A 30 -10.34 -5.15 -3.78
N LEU A 31 -9.34 -4.91 -4.63
CA LEU A 31 -7.94 -5.25 -4.35
C LEU A 31 -7.20 -4.00 -3.88
N ALA A 32 -6.68 -4.02 -2.66
CA ALA A 32 -5.74 -3.02 -2.16
C ALA A 32 -4.30 -3.48 -2.44
N ILE A 33 -3.48 -2.59 -3.00
CA ILE A 33 -2.09 -2.84 -3.33
C ILE A 33 -1.25 -1.97 -2.38
N GLU A 34 -0.35 -2.59 -1.62
CA GLU A 34 0.47 -1.91 -0.61
C GLU A 34 1.95 -2.23 -0.82
N TYR A 35 2.77 -1.18 -0.84
CA TYR A 35 4.23 -1.24 -0.91
C TYR A 35 4.83 -1.01 0.47
N MET A 36 5.34 -2.07 1.08
CA MET A 36 5.94 -2.01 2.41
C MET A 36 7.42 -1.67 2.33
N GLY A 37 7.73 -0.38 2.31
CA GLY A 37 9.10 0.12 2.44
C GLY A 37 9.74 -0.42 3.73
N CYS A 38 10.78 -1.26 3.60
CA CYS A 38 11.25 -2.10 4.70
C CYS A 38 11.64 -1.32 5.96
N TYR A 39 12.28 -0.16 5.80
CA TYR A 39 12.73 0.70 6.91
C TYR A 39 11.57 1.34 7.68
N PHE A 40 10.50 1.71 6.98
CA PHE A 40 9.34 2.37 7.56
C PHE A 40 8.33 1.39 8.16
N HIS A 41 8.35 0.14 7.71
CA HIS A 41 7.37 -0.90 8.08
C HIS A 41 7.98 -2.07 8.88
N GLY A 42 9.24 -1.95 9.31
CA GLY A 42 9.85 -2.90 10.25
C GLY A 42 10.09 -4.31 9.69
N CYS A 43 10.37 -4.44 8.39
CA CYS A 43 10.49 -5.74 7.71
C CYS A 43 11.33 -6.77 8.49
N PRO A 44 10.79 -7.95 8.83
CA PRO A 44 11.50 -8.94 9.66
C PRO A 44 12.72 -9.54 8.97
N ARG A 45 12.72 -9.64 7.62
CA ARG A 45 13.86 -10.14 6.85
C ARG A 45 15.02 -9.14 6.79
N CYS A 46 14.73 -7.86 6.58
CA CYS A 46 15.78 -6.83 6.47
C CYS A 46 16.28 -6.35 7.84
N PHE A 47 15.45 -6.45 8.88
CA PHE A 47 15.73 -5.94 10.22
C PHE A 47 15.53 -7.05 11.27
N PRO A 48 16.39 -8.09 11.30
CA PRO A 48 16.20 -9.24 12.19
C PRO A 48 16.42 -8.90 13.68
N ARG A 49 17.19 -7.85 14.00
CA ARG A 49 17.30 -7.30 15.36
C ARG A 49 16.05 -6.47 15.64
N ARG A 50 15.12 -6.99 16.44
CA ARG A 50 13.76 -6.44 16.58
C ARG A 50 13.64 -5.20 17.48
N ASP A 51 14.60 -5.02 18.39
CA ASP A 51 14.72 -3.87 19.31
C ASP A 51 15.46 -2.68 18.70
N GLN A 52 16.10 -2.83 17.54
CA GLN A 52 16.81 -1.72 16.88
C GLN A 52 15.82 -0.61 16.46
N ARG A 53 16.22 0.65 16.63
CA ARG A 53 15.40 1.80 16.25
C ARG A 53 15.52 2.11 14.76
N LEU A 54 14.39 2.35 14.10
CA LEU A 54 14.26 2.67 12.68
C LEU A 54 13.49 4.01 12.51
N ALA A 55 12.55 4.04 11.56
CA ALA A 55 11.75 5.23 11.27
C ALA A 55 11.03 5.78 12.50
N ALA A 56 11.05 7.12 12.63
CA ALA A 56 10.45 7.85 13.75
C ALA A 56 10.93 7.38 15.14
N GLY A 57 12.14 6.81 15.23
CA GLY A 57 12.73 6.32 16.47
C GLY A 57 12.06 5.07 17.06
N ARG A 58 11.12 4.45 16.36
CA ARG A 58 10.42 3.23 16.79
C ARG A 58 11.27 1.99 16.59
N THR A 59 11.05 0.96 17.39
CA THR A 59 11.73 -0.32 17.18
C THR A 59 11.24 -0.97 15.88
N ALA A 60 12.06 -1.87 15.31
CA ALA A 60 11.64 -2.64 14.16
C ALA A 60 10.38 -3.47 14.45
N GLU A 61 10.22 -3.96 15.68
CA GLU A 61 9.01 -4.66 16.12
C GLU A 61 7.78 -3.77 16.15
N GLU A 62 7.85 -2.60 16.78
CA GLU A 62 6.72 -1.66 16.85
C GLU A 62 6.22 -1.24 15.46
N LEU A 63 7.13 -1.07 14.48
CA LEU A 63 6.76 -0.76 13.10
C LEU A 63 6.10 -1.95 12.40
N TYR A 64 6.59 -3.16 12.66
CA TYR A 64 6.03 -4.37 12.08
C TYR A 64 4.65 -4.68 12.63
N GLU A 65 4.44 -4.62 13.94
CA GLU A 65 3.14 -4.82 14.57
C GLU A 65 2.10 -3.85 14.02
N ARG A 66 2.45 -2.56 13.87
CA ARG A 66 1.58 -1.56 13.24
C ARG A 66 1.26 -1.88 11.78
N THR A 67 2.24 -2.40 11.05
CA THR A 67 2.04 -2.84 9.67
C THR A 67 1.07 -4.01 9.62
N GLN A 68 1.23 -5.01 10.47
CA GLN A 68 0.33 -6.16 10.56
C GLN A 68 -1.09 -5.75 10.98
N GLN A 69 -1.22 -4.86 11.96
CA GLN A 69 -2.51 -4.34 12.38
C GLN A 69 -3.24 -3.64 11.23
N ARG A 70 -2.55 -2.76 10.49
CA ARG A 70 -3.11 -2.09 9.31
C ARG A 70 -3.58 -3.10 8.26
N LEU A 71 -2.75 -4.10 7.93
CA LEU A 71 -3.09 -5.12 6.94
C LEU A 71 -4.32 -5.93 7.40
N TRP A 72 -4.36 -6.32 8.67
CA TRP A 72 -5.49 -7.03 9.23
C TRP A 72 -6.79 -6.23 9.11
N GLU A 73 -6.77 -4.93 9.44
CA GLU A 73 -7.94 -4.05 9.34
C GLU A 73 -8.42 -3.91 7.88
N LEU A 74 -7.50 -3.66 6.94
CA LEU A 74 -7.83 -3.58 5.52
C LEU A 74 -8.53 -4.85 5.01
N GLU A 75 -8.03 -6.03 5.40
CA GLU A 75 -8.62 -7.29 4.96
C GLU A 75 -9.95 -7.61 5.65
N HIS A 76 -10.00 -7.52 6.98
CA HIS A 76 -11.07 -8.09 7.79
C HIS A 76 -12.15 -7.08 8.15
N GLN A 77 -11.80 -5.82 8.38
CA GLN A 77 -12.76 -4.77 8.73
C GLN A 77 -13.27 -4.03 7.51
N HIS A 78 -12.47 -3.96 6.44
CA HIS A 78 -12.80 -3.17 5.25
C HIS A 78 -13.02 -4.01 3.99
N GLY A 79 -12.84 -5.32 4.10
CA GLY A 79 -13.23 -6.27 3.06
C GLY A 79 -12.38 -6.19 1.80
N PHE A 80 -11.13 -5.72 1.89
CA PHE A 80 -10.20 -5.75 0.77
C PHE A 80 -9.54 -7.12 0.64
N GLU A 81 -9.29 -7.55 -0.59
CA GLU A 81 -8.20 -8.49 -0.86
C GLU A 81 -6.89 -7.70 -0.90
N LEU A 82 -5.79 -8.28 -0.42
CA LEU A 82 -4.52 -7.57 -0.30
C LEU A 82 -3.47 -8.13 -1.26
N HIS A 83 -2.81 -7.23 -1.99
CA HIS A 83 -1.55 -7.50 -2.67
C HIS A 83 -0.44 -6.67 -2.02
N VAL A 84 0.34 -7.31 -1.16
CA VAL A 84 1.42 -6.67 -0.42
C VAL A 84 2.76 -7.06 -1.03
N ILE A 85 3.64 -6.09 -1.25
CA ILE A 85 5.03 -6.33 -1.65
C ILE A 85 5.98 -5.54 -0.76
N TRP A 86 7.00 -6.21 -0.23
CA TRP A 86 8.05 -5.54 0.53
C TRP A 86 9.10 -4.92 -0.39
N GLY A 87 9.72 -3.82 0.07
CA GLY A 87 10.72 -3.11 -0.71
C GLY A 87 11.87 -4.00 -1.20
N HIS A 88 12.37 -4.91 -0.37
CA HIS A 88 13.44 -5.83 -0.78
C HIS A 88 12.99 -6.82 -1.86
N GLU A 89 11.74 -7.30 -1.82
CA GLU A 89 11.19 -8.21 -2.83
C GLU A 89 11.04 -7.47 -4.17
N MET A 90 10.61 -6.20 -4.13
CA MET A 90 10.53 -5.38 -5.34
C MET A 90 11.90 -5.13 -5.95
N MET A 91 12.94 -4.89 -5.13
CA MET A 91 14.32 -4.79 -5.60
C MET A 91 14.83 -6.09 -6.23
N GLU A 92 14.53 -7.24 -5.64
CA GLU A 92 14.86 -8.55 -6.23
C GLU A 92 14.16 -8.74 -7.58
N LYS A 93 12.87 -8.40 -7.68
CA LYS A 93 12.10 -8.47 -8.95
C LYS A 93 12.67 -7.53 -10.01
N LEU A 94 13.02 -6.29 -9.65
CA LEU A 94 13.60 -5.31 -10.57
C LEU A 94 15.00 -5.72 -11.05
N LYS A 95 15.79 -6.40 -10.20
CA LYS A 95 17.09 -6.94 -10.59
C LYS A 95 16.94 -8.08 -11.62
N ASN A 96 15.93 -8.92 -11.45
CA ASN A 96 15.76 -10.14 -12.25
C ASN A 96 14.83 -9.97 -13.46
N ASN A 97 14.24 -8.79 -13.66
CA ASN A 97 13.32 -8.53 -14.77
C ASN A 97 13.59 -7.17 -15.41
N ALA A 98 14.37 -7.17 -16.50
CA ALA A 98 14.74 -5.95 -17.23
C ALA A 98 13.53 -5.18 -17.78
N LYS A 99 12.47 -5.88 -18.20
CA LYS A 99 11.23 -5.26 -18.68
C LYS A 99 10.53 -4.51 -17.54
N LEU A 100 10.40 -5.15 -16.38
CA LEU A 100 9.82 -4.53 -15.19
C LEU A 100 10.66 -3.33 -14.72
N ARG A 101 11.99 -3.46 -14.77
CA ARG A 101 12.90 -2.36 -14.41
C ARG A 101 12.75 -1.15 -15.32
N ARG A 102 12.62 -1.39 -16.62
CA ARG A 102 12.36 -0.32 -17.59
C ARG A 102 11.04 0.38 -17.27
N LEU A 103 9.95 -0.37 -17.12
CA LEU A 103 8.63 0.19 -16.77
C LEU A 103 8.68 0.98 -15.46
N TRP A 104 9.37 0.46 -14.44
CA TRP A 104 9.52 1.14 -13.16
C TRP A 104 10.19 2.52 -13.29
N ASN A 105 11.22 2.63 -14.13
CA ASN A 105 11.91 3.89 -14.36
C ASN A 105 11.12 4.86 -15.26
N GLU A 106 10.20 4.36 -16.07
CA GLU A 106 9.33 5.14 -16.95
C GLU A 106 8.08 5.66 -16.23
N ILE A 107 7.73 5.11 -15.06
CA ILE A 107 6.67 5.65 -14.22
C ILE A 107 7.16 6.98 -13.66
N ASP A 108 6.70 8.08 -14.26
CA ASP A 108 6.67 9.37 -13.57
C ASP A 108 5.83 9.16 -12.32
N CYS A 109 6.40 9.46 -11.15
CA CYS A 109 5.73 9.36 -9.86
C CYS A 109 4.55 10.34 -9.89
N VAL A 110 3.41 9.88 -10.42
CA VAL A 110 2.16 10.63 -10.43
C VAL A 110 1.92 10.94 -8.97
N ARG A 111 1.91 12.24 -8.65
CA ARG A 111 1.65 12.73 -7.30
C ARG A 111 0.47 11.93 -6.73
N PRO A 112 0.46 11.60 -5.42
CA PRO A 112 -0.65 10.91 -4.80
C PRO A 112 -1.93 11.51 -5.35
N LEU A 113 -2.78 10.70 -5.99
CA LEU A 113 -3.99 11.17 -6.63
C LEU A 113 -4.71 12.03 -5.60
N ASP A 114 -4.64 13.36 -5.78
CA ASP A 114 -5.36 14.29 -4.94
C ASP A 114 -6.79 14.16 -5.41
N PRO A 115 -7.69 13.58 -4.60
CA PRO A 115 -9.05 13.36 -5.04
C PRO A 115 -9.81 14.68 -5.27
N GLY A 116 -9.19 15.84 -5.04
CA GLY A 116 -9.70 17.16 -5.38
C GLY A 116 -9.28 17.73 -6.75
N LYS A 117 -8.49 17.04 -7.57
CA LYS A 117 -8.09 17.56 -8.90
C LYS A 117 -8.25 16.52 -10.00
N ILE A 118 -9.45 16.51 -10.60
CA ILE A 118 -9.69 15.98 -11.94
C ILE A 118 -9.51 17.17 -12.90
N VAL A 119 -8.63 17.01 -13.90
CA VAL A 119 -8.61 17.85 -15.11
C VAL A 119 -9.72 17.40 -16.06
#